data_AF-A0A957VQX1-F1
#
_entry.id   AF-A0A957VQX1-F1
#
_cell.length_a   1.000
_cell.length_b   1.000
_cell.length_c   1.000
_cell.angle_alpha   90.00
_cell.angle_beta   90.00
_cell.angle_gamma   90.00
#
_symmetry.space_group_name_H-M   'P 1'
#
loop_
_entity.id
_entity.type
_entity.pdbx_description
1 polymer ?
#
loop_
_entity_poly.entity_id
_entity_poly.type
_entity_poly.pdbx_seq_one_letter_code
_entity_poly.pdbx_strand_id
1 'polypeptide(L)'
;YAETVAGWFGHSPKLTYLPWEEWKTTVSEEEARASWDHIAHSPNCSIAKAQRLLDYRPRYSSFQAVYEAVQWLIEDGQVER
;
A
#
# COMPACT_ATOMS: atom_id res chain seq x y z
N TYR A 1 3.05 -3.74 -2.83
CA TYR A 1 1.57 -3.85 -2.73
C TYR A 1 0.93 -4.24 -4.04
N ALA A 2 1.05 -3.44 -5.11
CA ALA A 2 0.34 -3.69 -6.37
C ALA A 2 0.45 -5.12 -6.93
N GLU A 3 1.65 -5.70 -6.94
CA GLU A 3 1.87 -7.08 -7.41
C GLU A 3 1.14 -8.12 -6.55
N THR A 4 1.28 -8.02 -5.22
CA THR A 4 0.66 -8.93 -4.26
C THR A 4 -0.86 -8.87 -4.34
N VAL A 5 -1.42 -7.66 -4.39
CA VAL A 5 -2.86 -7.45 -4.51
C VAL A 5 -3.38 -8.00 -5.83
N ALA A 6 -2.72 -7.71 -6.97
CA ALA A 6 -3.11 -8.28 -8.26
C ALA A 6 -3.12 -9.81 -8.24
N GLY A 7 -2.14 -10.43 -7.57
CA GLY A 7 -2.08 -11.87 -7.37
C GLY A 7 -3.27 -12.45 -6.61
N TRP A 8 -3.82 -11.74 -5.61
CA TRP A 8 -5.03 -12.17 -4.89
C TRP A 8 -6.25 -12.32 -5.80
N PHE A 9 -6.29 -11.53 -6.87
CA PHE A 9 -7.35 -11.54 -7.87
C PHE A 9 -6.98 -12.32 -9.14
N GLY A 10 -5.87 -13.06 -9.15
CA GLY A 10 -5.45 -13.85 -10.32
C GLY A 10 -4.95 -13.03 -11.51
N HIS A 11 -4.58 -11.77 -11.29
CA HIS A 11 -4.11 -10.86 -12.34
C HIS A 11 -2.59 -10.74 -12.30
N SER A 12 -1.97 -10.73 -13.49
CA SER A 12 -0.59 -10.27 -13.65
C SER A 12 -0.58 -8.73 -13.64
N PRO A 13 0.17 -8.08 -12.72
CA PRO A 13 0.20 -6.63 -12.61
C PRO A 13 0.88 -6.02 -13.85
N LYS A 14 0.26 -5.00 -14.45
CA LYS A 14 0.83 -4.24 -15.58
C LYS A 14 1.40 -2.93 -15.04
N LEU A 15 2.64 -2.97 -14.58
CA LEU A 15 3.30 -1.83 -13.94
C LEU A 15 4.32 -1.20 -14.89
N THR A 16 4.36 0.13 -14.89
CA THR A 16 5.43 0.91 -15.52
C THR A 16 5.82 2.02 -14.55
N TYR A 17 7.10 2.38 -14.53
CA TYR A 17 7.56 3.53 -13.75
C TYR A 17 7.16 4.82 -14.47
N LEU A 18 6.54 5.75 -13.73
CA LEU A 18 6.24 7.09 -14.21
C LEU A 18 6.95 8.11 -13.31
N PRO A 19 7.87 8.94 -13.87
CA PRO A 19 8.52 9.99 -13.10
C PRO A 19 7.50 10.96 -12.48
N TRP A 20 7.82 11.52 -11.32
CA TRP A 20 6.92 12.41 -10.59
C TRP A 20 6.39 13.58 -11.43
N GLU A 21 7.27 14.23 -12.20
CA GLU A 21 6.93 15.38 -13.03
C GLU A 21 5.91 15.02 -14.12
N GLU A 22 5.92 13.79 -14.61
CA GLU A 22 4.93 13.29 -15.57
C GLU A 22 3.66 12.83 -14.85
N TRP A 23 3.79 12.08 -13.76
CA TRP A 23 2.67 11.55 -13.00
C TRP A 23 1.72 12.64 -12.50
N LYS A 24 2.26 13.74 -11.95
CA LYS A 24 1.45 14.84 -11.42
C LYS A 24 0.54 15.51 -12.46
N THR A 25 0.84 15.35 -13.76
CA THR A 25 0.01 15.89 -14.85
C THR A 25 -1.21 15.03 -15.16
N THR A 26 -1.28 13.81 -14.61
CA THR A 26 -2.36 12.84 -14.85
C THR A 26 -3.51 12.92 -13.85
N VAL A 27 -3.34 13.70 -12.79
CA VAL A 27 -4.27 13.87 -11.67
C VAL A 27 -4.55 15.36 -11.44
N SER A 28 -5.52 15.67 -10.59
CA SER A 28 -5.76 17.06 -10.19
C SER A 28 -4.58 17.62 -9.36
N GLU A 29 -4.43 18.95 -9.34
CA GLU A 29 -3.41 19.61 -8.53
C GLU A 29 -3.57 19.29 -7.03
N GLU A 30 -4.82 19.15 -6.57
CA GLU A 30 -5.13 18.78 -5.18
C GLU A 30 -4.61 17.37 -4.84
N GLU A 31 -4.89 16.39 -5.70
CA GLU A 31 -4.41 15.01 -5.54
C GLU A 31 -2.89 14.92 -5.64
N ALA A 32 -2.28 15.69 -6.55
CA ALA A 32 -0.83 15.77 -6.68
C ALA A 32 -0.19 16.30 -5.40
N ARG A 33 -0.74 17.38 -4.82
CA ARG A 33 -0.25 17.94 -3.56
C ARG A 33 -0.39 16.96 -2.41
N ALA A 34 -1.56 16.34 -2.24
CA ALA A 34 -1.78 15.35 -1.18
C ALA A 34 -0.85 14.14 -1.30
N SER A 35 -0.62 13.66 -2.53
CA SER A 35 0.31 12.56 -2.80
C SER A 35 1.76 12.95 -2.48
N TRP A 36 2.18 14.16 -2.85
CA TRP A 36 3.51 14.66 -2.53
C TRP A 36 3.72 14.80 -1.02
N ASP A 37 2.76 15.38 -0.31
CA ASP A 37 2.82 15.52 1.14
C ASP A 37 2.94 14.15 1.81
N HIS A 38 2.22 13.14 1.32
CA HIS A 38 2.36 11.78 1.82
C HIS A 38 3.77 11.21 1.52
N ILE A 39 4.29 11.36 0.29
CA ILE A 39 5.63 10.87 -0.08
C ILE A 39 6.72 11.52 0.80
N ALA A 40 6.67 12.85 0.95
CA ALA A 40 7.66 13.62 1.68
C ALA A 40 7.67 13.29 3.18
N HIS A 41 6.54 12.84 3.73
CA HIS A 41 6.36 12.62 5.18
C HIS A 41 6.04 11.17 5.56
N SER A 42 6.20 10.20 4.67
CA SER A 42 5.92 8.78 4.95
C SER A 42 7.19 8.04 5.39
N PRO A 43 7.49 7.96 6.71
CA PRO A 43 8.66 7.23 7.19
C PRO A 43 8.53 5.73 6.89
N ASN A 44 9.42 5.21 6.07
CA ASN A 44 9.63 3.77 5.92
C ASN A 44 10.90 3.40 6.69
N CYS A 45 10.72 2.83 7.88
CA CYS A 45 11.81 2.58 8.81
C CYS A 45 11.83 1.12 9.26
N SER A 46 13.01 0.61 9.56
CA SER A 46 13.17 -0.70 10.17
C SER A 46 12.60 -0.73 11.60
N ILE A 47 11.99 -1.86 11.97
CA ILE A 47 11.57 -2.15 13.36
C ILE A 47 12.66 -2.79 14.21
N ALA A 48 13.91 -2.86 13.73
CA ALA A 48 15.01 -3.56 14.39
C ALA A 48 15.26 -3.11 15.84
N LYS A 49 15.05 -1.82 16.15
CA LYS A 49 15.16 -1.31 17.52
C LYS A 49 14.12 -1.93 18.45
N ALA A 50 12.87 -2.04 18.01
CA ALA A 50 11.79 -2.65 18.79
C ALA A 50 12.03 -4.16 18.98
N GLN A 51 12.48 -4.85 17.93
CA GLN A 51 12.89 -6.25 18.03
C GLN A 51 14.01 -6.46 19.06
N ARG A 52 15.06 -5.62 19.03
CA ARG A 52 16.20 -5.75 19.95
C ARG A 52 15.86 -5.42 21.41
N LEU A 53 15.06 -4.39 21.64
CA LEU A 53 14.81 -3.88 22.99
C LEU A 53 13.58 -4.48 23.67
N LEU A 54 12.59 -4.93 22.89
CA LEU A 54 11.29 -5.37 23.39
C LEU A 54 10.94 -6.80 22.97
N ASP A 55 11.83 -7.50 22.24
CA ASP A 55 11.52 -8.76 21.53
C ASP A 55 10.21 -8.66 20.72
N TYR A 56 9.94 -7.48 20.15
CA TYR A 56 8.72 -7.24 19.39
C TYR A 56 8.70 -8.10 18.13
N ARG A 57 7.82 -9.10 18.12
CA ARG A 57 7.61 -10.04 17.00
C ARG A 57 6.17 -9.89 16.50
N PRO A 58 5.91 -9.01 15.52
CA PRO A 58 4.56 -8.84 14.98
C PRO A 58 4.06 -10.18 14.43
N ARG A 59 2.90 -10.63 14.94
CA ARG A 59 2.26 -11.89 14.50
C ARG A 59 1.74 -11.80 13.07
N TYR A 60 1.34 -10.60 12.64
CA TYR A 60 0.75 -10.33 11.34
C TYR A 60 1.63 -9.39 10.53
N SER A 61 1.78 -9.68 9.24
CA SER A 61 2.35 -8.76 8.26
C SER A 61 1.32 -7.76 7.77
N SER A 62 1.78 -6.63 7.22
CA SER A 62 0.88 -5.66 6.60
C SER A 62 0.07 -6.28 5.45
N PHE A 63 0.61 -7.25 4.72
CA PHE A 63 -0.14 -7.95 3.68
C PHE A 63 -1.29 -8.80 4.21
N GLN A 64 -1.10 -9.47 5.36
CA GLN A 64 -2.19 -10.23 5.99
C GLN A 64 -3.32 -9.30 6.42
N ALA A 65 -2.98 -8.18 7.07
CA ALA A 65 -3.97 -7.20 7.49
C ALA A 65 -4.74 -6.59 6.31
N VAL A 66 -4.05 -6.23 5.22
CA VAL A 66 -4.70 -5.69 4.02
C VAL A 66 -5.54 -6.74 3.31
N TYR A 67 -5.08 -8.00 3.23
CA TYR A 67 -5.87 -9.07 2.64
C TYR A 67 -7.19 -9.28 3.39
N GLU A 68 -7.12 -9.39 4.72
CA GLU A 68 -8.30 -9.56 5.57
C GLU A 68 -9.28 -8.39 5.43
N ALA A 69 -8.79 -7.15 5.42
CA ALA A 69 -9.63 -5.97 5.22
C ALA A 69 -10.32 -5.95 3.84
N VAL A 70 -9.61 -6.34 2.77
CA VAL A 70 -10.20 -6.42 1.42
C VAL A 70 -11.22 -7.55 1.33
N GLN A 71 -10.96 -8.72 1.93
CA GLN A 71 -11.96 -9.80 1.97
C GLN A 71 -13.21 -9.36 2.72
N TRP A 72 -13.07 -8.67 3.84
CA TRP A 72 -14.21 -8.11 4.57
C TRP A 72 -15.04 -7.15 3.71
N LEU A 73 -14.41 -6.25 2.96
CA LEU A 73 -15.11 -5.33 2.04
C LEU A 73 -15.87 -6.05 0.93
N ILE A 74 -15.35 -7.20 0.46
CA ILE A 74 -16.02 -8.05 -0.53
C ILE A 74 -17.22 -8.76 0.09
N GLU A 75 -17.06 -9.33 1.30
CA GLU A 75 -18.14 -9.99 2.03
C GLU A 75 -19.29 -9.02 2.37
N ASP A 76 -18.96 -7.76 2.67
CA ASP A 76 -19.93 -6.68 2.93
C ASP A 76 -20.55 -6.09 1.64
N GLY A 77 -20.05 -6.48 0.46
CA GLY A 77 -20.58 -6.03 -0.83
C GLY A 77 -20.19 -4.60 -1.22
N GLN A 78 -19.18 -4.01 -0.57
CA GLN A 78 -18.65 -2.68 -0.93
C GLN A 78 -17.67 -2.73 -2.10
N VAL A 79 -17.03 -3.89 -2.31
CA VAL A 79 -16.06 -4.12 -3.39
C VAL A 79 -16.36 -5.48 -4.05
N GLU A 80 -16.13 -5.58 -5.36
CA GLU A 80 -16.30 -6.81 -6.12
C GLU A 80 -14.96 -7.56 -6.29
N ARG A 81 -15.05 -8.86 -6.53
CA ARG A 81 -13.88 -9.72 -6.75
C ARG A 81 -13.43 -9.75 -8.21
#